data_AF-A0A3Q3DGU3-F1
#
_entry.id   AF-A0A3Q3DGU3-F1
#
_cell.length_a   1.000
_cell.length_b   1.000
_cell.length_c   1.000
_cell.angle_alpha   90.00
_cell.angle_beta   90.00
_cell.angle_gamma   90.00
#
_symmetry.space_group_name_H-M   'P 1'
#
loop_
_entity.id
_entity.type
_entity.pdbx_description
1 polymer ?
#
loop_
_entity_poly.entity_id
_entity_poly.type
_entity_poly.pdbx_seq_one_letter_code
_entity_poly.pdbx_strand_id
1 'polypeptide(L)'
;MTPSTSFVALVVAIHSRRVISMPSCPVEDRNKMAKLWIPLVLLALLQRTRAGPNDCDQQPSSVPPPVLDASLGNRRPEHVPRKSAPRPPSHFFRKAQGDPPADFGKTSLEWKRWGGSLPDGAVSIHNSYFNRVDYICKVGCHSGYYDSTLDIAACAFTSDGSGYSSTQFEVLVNKDDFEILEWKEGYGGSVTHNSVKICANNDIYIGKNKYGLGEVKVSEKVFNLPWGGSRYWYSSYMVLETMRDVKREHLMDVQYKMAAAKSIENPPEVLNRNSISNGQCESATHVVTLSKSVTSTQKWEINFALTVGVGTTIETGIPFIAQGKIDLRASFTYRLNKEDTRSETTTHSLTLETTVPASHSCVIKMEGKKYSLDVPYTARLKRTYRNGETTWTTVTGTFKGVQISEVQADMERCRRLPNVRPC
;
A
#
# COMPACT_ATOMS: atom_id res chain seq x y z
N MET A 1 35.98 -22.45 -54.86
CA MET A 1 36.78 -21.69 -53.88
C MET A 1 35.96 -21.49 -52.62
N THR A 2 36.09 -22.44 -51.69
CA THR A 2 36.05 -22.28 -50.22
C THR A 2 37.29 -21.48 -49.77
N PRO A 3 37.36 -20.85 -48.57
CA PRO A 3 37.10 -21.39 -47.21
C PRO A 3 36.05 -20.57 -46.42
N SER A 4 35.20 -21.10 -45.54
CA SER A 4 35.38 -21.86 -44.29
C SER A 4 36.08 -21.08 -43.16
N THR A 5 35.30 -20.62 -42.17
CA THR A 5 35.73 -20.61 -40.76
C THR A 5 34.51 -20.56 -39.84
N SER A 6 34.33 -21.68 -39.14
CA SER A 6 33.37 -21.90 -38.07
C SER A 6 33.84 -21.19 -36.80
N PHE A 7 32.91 -20.60 -36.04
CA PHE A 7 33.09 -20.39 -34.61
C PHE A 7 31.98 -21.11 -33.85
N VAL A 8 32.44 -22.09 -33.08
CA VAL A 8 31.69 -22.93 -32.15
C VAL A 8 31.38 -22.10 -30.90
N ALA A 9 30.10 -21.95 -30.55
CA ALA A 9 29.70 -21.44 -29.24
C ALA A 9 29.19 -22.62 -28.40
N LEU A 10 29.92 -22.88 -27.33
CA LEU A 10 29.70 -23.91 -26.32
C LEU A 10 28.37 -23.66 -25.58
N VAL A 11 27.43 -24.58 -25.69
CA VAL A 11 26.22 -24.62 -24.84
C VAL A 11 26.60 -25.27 -23.51
N VAL A 12 26.76 -24.47 -22.47
CA VAL A 12 26.89 -24.98 -21.09
C VAL A 12 25.50 -25.05 -20.48
N ALA A 13 24.99 -26.27 -20.33
CA ALA A 13 23.80 -26.58 -19.56
C ALA A 13 24.14 -26.53 -18.06
N ILE A 14 23.54 -25.58 -17.33
CA ILE A 14 23.53 -25.59 -15.87
C ILE A 14 22.15 -26.10 -15.42
N HIS A 15 22.08 -27.38 -15.08
CA HIS A 15 20.98 -27.98 -14.33
C HIS A 15 21.27 -27.83 -12.83
N SER A 16 20.47 -27.01 -12.14
CA SER A 16 20.24 -27.18 -10.69
C SER A 16 18.99 -26.40 -10.28
N ARG A 17 17.83 -27.05 -10.32
CA ARG A 17 16.67 -26.68 -9.49
C ARG A 17 16.49 -27.77 -8.44
N ARG A 18 16.87 -27.47 -7.20
CA ARG A 18 16.41 -28.23 -6.04
C ARG A 18 14.91 -27.98 -5.89
N VAL A 19 14.14 -29.05 -6.09
CA VAL A 19 12.75 -29.17 -5.65
C VAL A 19 12.80 -29.36 -4.12
N ILE A 20 12.28 -28.39 -3.37
CA ILE A 20 11.97 -28.57 -1.95
C ILE A 20 10.55 -29.13 -1.91
N SER A 21 10.44 -30.44 -1.72
CA SER A 21 9.19 -31.12 -1.42
C SER A 21 8.83 -30.89 0.04
N MET A 22 7.65 -30.33 0.29
CA MET A 22 7.05 -30.33 1.62
C MET A 22 6.57 -31.75 1.95
N PRO A 23 6.77 -32.24 3.18
CA PRO A 23 6.29 -33.56 3.58
C PRO A 23 4.77 -33.55 3.74
N SER A 24 4.11 -34.38 2.94
CA SER A 24 2.71 -34.77 3.06
C SER A 24 2.47 -35.60 4.32
N CYS A 25 1.51 -35.21 5.16
CA CYS A 25 1.01 -36.03 6.27
C CYS A 25 0.27 -37.26 5.73
N PRO A 26 0.52 -38.47 6.26
CA PRO A 26 -0.27 -39.65 5.93
C PRO A 26 -1.62 -39.62 6.64
N VAL A 27 -2.69 -39.87 5.87
CA VAL A 27 -4.02 -40.23 6.34
C VAL A 27 -3.98 -41.70 6.74
N GLU A 28 -4.23 -42.01 8.02
CA GLU A 28 -4.31 -43.39 8.51
C GLU A 28 -5.78 -43.78 8.75
N ASP A 29 -6.25 -44.68 7.87
CA ASP A 29 -7.52 -45.40 7.96
C ASP A 29 -7.55 -46.31 9.19
N ARG A 30 -8.46 -46.03 10.14
CA ARG A 30 -8.76 -46.95 11.24
C ARG A 30 -9.86 -47.92 10.83
N ASN A 31 -9.46 -49.12 10.41
CA ASN A 31 -10.29 -50.31 10.50
C ASN A 31 -9.41 -51.55 10.65
N LYS A 32 -9.31 -52.10 11.87
CA LYS A 32 -9.26 -53.55 12.13
C LYS A 32 -9.31 -53.88 13.63
N MET A 33 -10.12 -54.88 13.90
CA MET A 33 -10.49 -55.43 15.20
C MET A 33 -9.41 -56.32 15.84
N ALA A 34 -9.44 -56.31 17.18
CA ALA A 34 -9.30 -57.44 18.11
C ALA A 34 -8.03 -58.32 18.08
N LYS A 35 -7.34 -58.39 19.23
CA LYS A 35 -7.21 -59.63 20.02
C LYS A 35 -6.57 -59.40 21.39
N LEU A 36 -7.00 -60.26 22.31
CA LEU A 36 -6.87 -60.26 23.77
C LEU A 36 -5.46 -60.62 24.32
N TRP A 37 -5.25 -60.13 25.56
CA TRP A 37 -4.58 -60.75 26.73
C TRP A 37 -3.05 -60.76 26.88
N ILE A 38 -2.59 -60.16 27.99
CA ILE A 38 -1.28 -60.31 28.66
C ILE A 38 -1.55 -60.52 30.16
N PRO A 39 -0.78 -61.37 30.87
CA PRO A 39 -0.58 -61.22 32.31
C PRO A 39 0.84 -60.78 32.70
N LEU A 40 0.87 -60.03 33.81
CA LEU A 40 1.96 -59.47 34.62
C LEU A 40 3.27 -60.26 34.76
N VAL A 41 4.42 -59.54 34.76
CA VAL A 41 5.52 -59.68 35.74
C VAL A 41 6.20 -58.31 36.00
N LEU A 42 6.54 -58.06 37.27
CA LEU A 42 7.00 -56.82 37.90
C LEU A 42 8.55 -56.68 37.97
N LEU A 43 9.01 -55.42 37.97
CA LEU A 43 10.20 -54.80 38.61
C LEU A 43 11.64 -55.02 38.08
N ALA A 44 12.30 -53.90 37.68
CA ALA A 44 13.46 -53.31 38.40
C ALA A 44 13.93 -51.93 37.84
N LEU A 45 13.70 -50.88 38.65
CA LEU A 45 14.55 -49.72 39.06
C LEU A 45 15.21 -48.72 38.06
N LEU A 46 14.79 -47.45 38.23
CA LEU A 46 15.56 -46.18 38.39
C LEU A 46 16.43 -45.69 37.19
N GLN A 47 16.42 -44.44 36.71
CA GLN A 47 15.99 -43.10 37.16
C GLN A 47 15.96 -42.20 35.91
N ARG A 48 15.03 -41.23 35.81
CA ARG A 48 15.32 -39.83 35.38
C ARG A 48 14.08 -38.94 35.46
N THR A 49 14.24 -37.88 36.27
CA THR A 49 13.69 -36.52 36.14
C THR A 49 12.17 -36.31 35.97
N ARG A 50 11.57 -35.76 37.03
CA ARG A 50 10.30 -35.04 37.07
C ARG A 50 10.18 -34.01 35.92
N ALA A 51 9.09 -34.12 35.16
CA ALA A 51 8.32 -32.98 34.68
C ALA A 51 6.85 -33.28 35.04
N GLY A 52 6.21 -32.36 35.74
CA GLY A 52 4.84 -32.55 36.24
C GLY A 52 3.81 -32.54 35.10
N PRO A 53 2.67 -33.23 35.27
CA PRO A 53 1.53 -33.07 34.40
C PRO A 53 0.87 -31.74 34.76
N ASN A 54 0.87 -30.77 33.85
CA ASN A 54 -0.05 -29.63 33.81
C ASN A 54 0.35 -28.72 32.64
N ASP A 55 0.18 -29.19 31.40
CA ASP A 55 -0.03 -28.26 30.28
C ASP A 55 -0.67 -28.99 29.07
N CYS A 56 -1.84 -29.59 29.30
CA CYS A 56 -2.71 -30.11 28.25
C CYS A 56 -4.16 -29.90 28.70
N ASP A 57 -4.53 -28.67 29.07
CA ASP A 57 -5.92 -28.25 29.21
C ASP A 57 -6.01 -26.76 28.87
N GLN A 58 -5.81 -26.45 27.59
CA GLN A 58 -6.55 -25.35 26.99
C GLN A 58 -7.70 -25.96 26.21
N GLN A 59 -8.78 -26.20 26.95
CA GLN A 59 -10.11 -26.37 26.40
C GLN A 59 -10.33 -25.23 25.37
N PRO A 60 -10.65 -25.53 24.10
CA PRO A 60 -11.17 -24.51 23.21
C PRO A 60 -12.38 -23.90 23.93
N SER A 61 -12.44 -22.57 23.98
CA SER A 61 -13.59 -21.86 24.54
C SER A 61 -14.85 -22.44 23.89
N SER A 62 -15.61 -23.23 24.66
CA SER A 62 -16.83 -23.88 24.18
C SER A 62 -17.94 -22.83 24.13
N VAL A 63 -17.79 -21.86 23.24
CA VAL A 63 -18.92 -21.06 22.79
C VAL A 63 -19.71 -21.99 21.87
N PRO A 64 -20.95 -22.37 22.19
CA PRO A 64 -21.78 -23.15 21.29
C PRO A 64 -21.81 -22.44 19.93
N PRO A 65 -21.83 -23.17 18.79
CA PRO A 65 -21.97 -22.53 17.50
C PRO A 65 -23.21 -21.63 17.54
N PRO A 66 -23.13 -20.38 17.05
CA PRO A 66 -24.24 -19.44 17.12
C PRO A 66 -25.46 -20.06 16.44
N VAL A 67 -26.51 -20.33 17.24
CA VAL A 67 -27.69 -21.05 16.79
C VAL A 67 -28.40 -20.21 15.73
N LEU A 68 -28.37 -20.67 14.48
CA LEU A 68 -29.17 -20.12 13.40
C LEU A 68 -30.61 -20.54 13.64
N ASP A 69 -31.51 -19.57 13.86
CA ASP A 69 -32.93 -19.84 14.05
C ASP A 69 -33.53 -20.37 12.73
N ALA A 70 -33.88 -21.65 12.71
CA ALA A 70 -34.43 -22.31 11.52
C ALA A 70 -35.73 -21.66 11.03
N SER A 71 -36.47 -20.97 11.89
CA SER A 71 -37.71 -20.28 11.52
C SER A 71 -37.47 -19.06 10.64
N LEU A 72 -36.27 -18.45 10.71
CA LEU A 72 -35.90 -17.24 9.97
C LEU A 72 -35.03 -17.54 8.74
N GLY A 73 -34.60 -18.79 8.57
CA GLY A 73 -33.77 -19.24 7.46
C GLY A 73 -34.48 -19.19 6.12
N ASN A 74 -33.86 -18.53 5.14
CA ASN A 74 -34.37 -18.35 3.78
C ASN A 74 -35.81 -17.81 3.71
N ARG A 75 -36.30 -17.18 4.78
CA ARG A 75 -37.64 -16.61 4.84
C ARG A 75 -37.69 -15.20 4.27
N ARG A 76 -38.88 -14.75 3.91
CA ARG A 76 -39.15 -13.38 3.50
C ARG A 76 -39.23 -12.51 4.76
N PRO A 77 -38.45 -11.42 4.89
CA PRO A 77 -38.61 -10.48 5.99
C PRO A 77 -39.96 -9.77 5.90
N GLU A 78 -40.67 -9.73 7.02
CA GLU A 78 -42.02 -9.17 7.08
C GLU A 78 -42.03 -7.66 6.81
N HIS A 79 -43.05 -7.17 6.11
CA HIS A 79 -43.33 -5.74 5.94
C HIS A 79 -44.07 -5.17 7.17
N VAL A 80 -43.52 -5.35 8.37
CA VAL A 80 -44.09 -4.77 9.59
C VAL A 80 -43.65 -3.30 9.68
N PRO A 81 -44.47 -2.39 10.24
CA PRO A 81 -44.04 -1.02 10.54
C PRO A 81 -42.72 -1.01 11.30
N ARG A 82 -41.84 -0.07 10.95
CA ARG A 82 -40.48 0.12 11.47
C ARG A 82 -40.44 0.06 13.01
N LYS A 83 -40.31 -1.13 13.58
CA LYS A 83 -39.87 -1.26 14.97
C LYS A 83 -38.37 -1.05 14.98
N SER A 84 -37.92 -0.04 15.71
CA SER A 84 -36.51 0.19 15.96
C SER A 84 -35.92 -1.08 16.56
N ALA A 85 -34.93 -1.67 15.89
CA ALA A 85 -34.23 -2.83 16.43
C ALA A 85 -33.62 -2.47 17.80
N PRO A 86 -33.54 -3.41 18.75
CA PRO A 86 -33.03 -3.14 20.08
C PRO A 86 -31.60 -2.59 20.03
N ARG A 87 -31.24 -1.79 21.03
CA ARG A 87 -29.84 -1.37 21.21
C ARG A 87 -28.98 -2.57 21.59
N PRO A 88 -27.72 -2.65 21.12
CA PRO A 88 -26.82 -3.72 21.52
C PRO A 88 -26.48 -3.64 23.01
N PRO A 89 -26.16 -4.77 23.66
CA PRO A 89 -25.69 -4.80 25.05
C PRO A 89 -24.42 -3.95 25.26
N SER A 90 -24.23 -3.41 26.47
CA SER A 90 -23.08 -2.52 26.77
C SER A 90 -21.70 -3.17 26.57
N HIS A 91 -21.58 -4.50 26.78
CA HIS A 91 -20.34 -5.23 26.59
C HIS A 91 -19.92 -5.33 25.11
N PHE A 92 -20.86 -5.19 24.17
CA PHE A 92 -20.59 -5.22 22.73
C PHE A 92 -19.58 -4.14 22.34
N PHE A 93 -19.77 -2.91 22.83
CA PHE A 93 -18.88 -1.79 22.52
C PHE A 93 -17.46 -1.98 23.08
N ARG A 94 -17.29 -2.71 24.19
CA ARG A 94 -15.96 -3.04 24.72
C ARG A 94 -15.22 -4.00 23.81
N LYS A 95 -15.91 -5.01 23.26
CA LYS A 95 -15.33 -5.96 22.30
C LYS A 95 -14.97 -5.28 20.98
N ALA A 96 -15.87 -4.43 20.48
CA ALA A 96 -15.66 -3.66 19.25
C ALA A 96 -14.45 -2.71 19.29
N GLN A 97 -14.01 -2.27 20.47
CA GLN A 97 -12.82 -1.42 20.63
C GLN A 97 -11.50 -2.19 20.44
N GLY A 98 -11.50 -3.51 20.61
CA GLY A 98 -10.30 -4.35 20.49
C GLY A 98 -10.03 -4.87 19.08
N ASP A 99 -11.02 -4.82 18.18
CA ASP A 99 -10.88 -5.35 16.84
C ASP A 99 -10.41 -4.26 15.85
N PRO A 100 -9.24 -4.43 15.21
CA PRO A 100 -8.79 -3.48 14.21
C PRO A 100 -9.71 -3.53 12.98
N PRO A 101 -10.08 -2.36 12.41
CA PRO A 101 -10.83 -2.31 11.16
C PRO A 101 -10.05 -2.99 10.05
N ALA A 102 -10.75 -3.45 9.00
CA ALA A 102 -10.06 -3.97 7.83
C ALA A 102 -9.12 -2.89 7.28
N ASP A 103 -7.85 -3.26 7.09
CA ASP A 103 -6.94 -2.45 6.31
C ASP A 103 -7.35 -2.61 4.85
N PHE A 104 -8.01 -1.58 4.31
CA PHE A 104 -8.33 -1.53 2.88
C PHE A 104 -7.07 -1.28 2.02
N GLY A 105 -5.88 -1.31 2.62
CA GLY A 105 -4.68 -0.74 2.05
C GLY A 105 -4.84 0.75 1.84
N LYS A 106 -3.89 1.39 1.17
CA LYS A 106 -4.07 2.79 0.73
C LYS A 106 -5.00 2.87 -0.51
N THR A 107 -6.17 2.21 -0.50
CA THR A 107 -7.24 2.37 -1.51
C THR A 107 -8.07 3.62 -1.22
N SER A 108 -9.11 3.90 -2.01
CA SER A 108 -10.08 4.99 -1.73
C SER A 108 -11.22 4.57 -0.79
N LEU A 109 -11.27 3.30 -0.36
CA LEU A 109 -12.27 2.84 0.60
C LEU A 109 -11.87 3.22 2.01
N GLU A 110 -12.82 3.78 2.78
CA GLU A 110 -12.61 4.15 4.16
C GLU A 110 -13.89 3.94 5.00
N TRP A 111 -13.70 3.59 6.28
CA TRP A 111 -14.77 3.64 7.26
C TRP A 111 -14.79 5.04 7.89
N LYS A 112 -15.88 5.77 7.71
CA LYS A 112 -16.08 7.09 8.31
C LYS A 112 -17.12 7.03 9.42
N ARG A 113 -16.74 7.49 10.61
CA ARG A 113 -17.69 7.63 11.74
C ARG A 113 -18.83 8.56 11.35
N TRP A 114 -20.04 8.18 11.75
CA TRP A 114 -21.23 8.99 11.55
C TRP A 114 -21.07 10.34 12.27
N GLY A 115 -21.15 11.42 11.49
CA GLY A 115 -20.98 12.80 11.97
C GLY A 115 -22.28 13.60 12.07
N GLY A 116 -23.44 12.96 11.89
CA GLY A 116 -24.76 13.61 11.84
C GLY A 116 -25.31 13.83 10.43
N SER A 117 -24.47 13.68 9.41
CA SER A 117 -24.87 13.69 8.00
C SER A 117 -24.19 12.57 7.22
N LEU A 118 -24.78 12.20 6.09
CA LEU A 118 -24.20 11.22 5.20
C LEU A 118 -22.89 11.77 4.58
N PRO A 119 -21.77 11.04 4.64
CA PRO A 119 -20.52 11.49 4.04
C PRO A 119 -20.55 11.34 2.51
N ASP A 120 -19.86 12.25 1.81
CA ASP A 120 -19.65 12.15 0.36
C ASP A 120 -18.95 10.83 0.00
N GLY A 121 -19.43 10.18 -1.08
CA GLY A 121 -18.96 8.86 -1.50
C GLY A 121 -19.51 7.69 -0.67
N ALA A 122 -20.53 7.91 0.16
CA ALA A 122 -21.17 6.82 0.91
C ALA A 122 -21.70 5.74 -0.04
N VAL A 123 -21.22 4.50 0.16
CA VAL A 123 -21.58 3.38 -0.70
C VAL A 123 -22.98 2.89 -0.34
N SER A 124 -23.83 2.72 -1.35
CA SER A 124 -25.23 2.35 -1.17
C SER A 124 -25.72 1.36 -2.22
N ILE A 125 -26.90 0.80 -1.94
CA ILE A 125 -27.70 0.07 -2.92
C ILE A 125 -29.11 0.65 -2.95
N HIS A 126 -29.75 0.56 -4.11
CA HIS A 126 -31.20 0.68 -4.16
C HIS A 126 -31.83 -0.66 -3.76
N ASN A 127 -32.52 -0.67 -2.61
CA ASN A 127 -33.28 -1.81 -2.13
C ASN A 127 -34.71 -1.73 -2.69
N SER A 128 -34.94 -2.42 -3.81
CA SER A 128 -36.25 -2.42 -4.49
C SER A 128 -37.35 -3.11 -3.68
N TYR A 129 -36.99 -4.06 -2.81
CA TYR A 129 -37.97 -4.80 -2.02
C TYR A 129 -38.65 -3.93 -0.95
N PHE A 130 -37.92 -2.97 -0.38
CA PHE A 130 -38.47 -1.96 0.55
C PHE A 130 -38.60 -0.55 -0.07
N ASN A 131 -38.30 -0.42 -1.37
CA ASN A 131 -38.29 0.85 -2.11
C ASN A 131 -37.54 1.97 -1.39
N ARG A 132 -36.27 1.73 -1.06
CA ARG A 132 -35.42 2.69 -0.34
C ARG A 132 -33.95 2.57 -0.72
N VAL A 133 -33.13 3.50 -0.23
CA VAL A 133 -31.67 3.44 -0.36
C VAL A 133 -31.07 2.94 0.94
N ASP A 134 -30.34 1.83 0.84
CA ASP A 134 -29.59 1.26 1.96
C ASP A 134 -28.13 1.66 1.82
N TYR A 135 -27.58 2.36 2.81
CA TYR A 135 -26.17 2.70 2.90
C TYR A 135 -25.42 1.65 3.71
N ILE A 136 -24.24 1.26 3.25
CA ILE A 136 -23.40 0.30 3.97
C ILE A 136 -22.87 0.96 5.25
N CYS A 137 -23.22 0.37 6.39
CA CYS A 137 -22.75 0.81 7.68
C CYS A 137 -22.22 -0.36 8.51
N LYS A 138 -21.45 -0.04 9.56
CA LYS A 138 -21.02 -1.03 10.55
C LYS A 138 -21.01 -0.49 11.97
N VAL A 139 -21.05 -1.43 12.91
CA VAL A 139 -20.77 -1.19 14.33
C VAL A 139 -19.78 -2.26 14.79
N GLY A 140 -18.56 -1.85 15.13
CA GLY A 140 -17.46 -2.80 15.35
C GLY A 140 -17.16 -3.60 14.09
N CYS A 141 -17.23 -4.93 14.17
CA CYS A 141 -17.00 -5.84 13.04
C CYS A 141 -18.28 -6.36 12.39
N HIS A 142 -19.42 -5.75 12.67
CA HIS A 142 -20.71 -6.18 12.15
C HIS A 142 -21.29 -5.14 11.21
N SER A 143 -21.65 -5.56 9.99
CA SER A 143 -22.22 -4.68 8.97
C SER A 143 -23.71 -4.89 8.77
N GLY A 144 -24.35 -3.85 8.26
CA GLY A 144 -25.69 -3.96 7.73
C GLY A 144 -26.05 -2.72 6.94
N TYR A 145 -27.19 -2.12 7.24
CA TYR A 145 -27.68 -0.95 6.51
C TYR A 145 -28.02 0.21 7.43
N TYR A 146 -27.77 1.41 6.90
CA TYR A 146 -28.38 2.64 7.35
C TYR A 146 -29.38 3.09 6.29
N ASP A 147 -30.61 3.39 6.73
CA ASP A 147 -31.68 3.92 5.90
C ASP A 147 -31.87 5.41 6.23
N SER A 148 -31.56 6.26 5.26
CA SER A 148 -31.60 7.73 5.44
C SER A 148 -33.00 8.30 5.68
N THR A 149 -34.04 7.51 5.42
CA THR A 149 -35.44 7.93 5.58
C THR A 149 -35.99 7.63 6.98
N LEU A 150 -35.16 7.13 7.90
CA LEU A 150 -35.50 6.95 9.31
C LEU A 150 -35.33 8.25 10.09
N ASP A 151 -36.28 8.54 10.99
CA ASP A 151 -36.21 9.72 11.88
C ASP A 151 -34.96 9.73 12.77
N ILE A 152 -34.49 8.53 13.14
CA ILE A 152 -33.27 8.33 13.94
C ILE A 152 -32.22 7.70 13.05
N ALA A 153 -31.11 8.40 12.85
CA ALA A 153 -29.95 7.87 12.15
C ALA A 153 -29.31 6.73 12.97
N ALA A 154 -29.55 5.49 12.54
CA ALA A 154 -29.00 4.31 13.18
C ALA A 154 -28.63 3.24 12.15
N CYS A 155 -27.48 2.60 12.36
CA CYS A 155 -27.08 1.42 11.62
C CYS A 155 -27.77 0.20 12.19
N ALA A 156 -28.51 -0.54 11.35
CA ALA A 156 -29.03 -1.85 11.67
C ALA A 156 -27.99 -2.92 11.30
N PHE A 157 -27.68 -3.82 12.23
CA PHE A 157 -26.64 -4.85 12.05
C PHE A 157 -27.01 -6.12 12.82
N THR A 158 -26.35 -7.24 12.50
CA THR A 158 -26.53 -8.50 13.22
C THR A 158 -25.37 -8.76 14.16
N SER A 159 -25.63 -9.23 15.38
CA SER A 159 -24.60 -9.75 16.28
C SER A 159 -25.19 -10.83 17.17
N ASP A 160 -24.37 -11.79 17.63
CA ASP A 160 -24.71 -12.74 18.68
C ASP A 160 -26.11 -13.39 18.51
N GLY A 161 -26.47 -13.75 17.28
CA GLY A 161 -27.75 -14.39 17.00
C GLY A 161 -28.93 -13.48 16.69
N SER A 162 -28.82 -12.16 16.89
CA SER A 162 -29.93 -11.21 16.86
C SER A 162 -29.67 -9.99 15.96
N GLY A 163 -30.72 -9.21 15.68
CA GLY A 163 -30.61 -7.92 14.99
C GLY A 163 -30.62 -6.75 15.98
N TYR A 164 -29.73 -5.78 15.78
CA TYR A 164 -29.58 -4.60 16.64
C TYR A 164 -29.58 -3.31 15.83
N SER A 165 -29.73 -2.17 16.53
CA SER A 165 -29.46 -0.85 15.97
C SER A 165 -28.59 0.01 16.88
N SER A 166 -27.73 0.83 16.27
CA SER A 166 -26.88 1.79 16.99
C SER A 166 -26.80 3.12 16.25
N THR A 167 -26.89 4.22 17.00
CA THR A 167 -26.62 5.59 16.49
C THR A 167 -25.12 5.91 16.46
N GLN A 168 -24.30 5.06 17.09
CA GLN A 168 -22.84 5.11 17.01
C GLN A 168 -22.41 4.06 15.98
N PHE A 169 -22.10 4.51 14.77
CA PHE A 169 -21.74 3.63 13.65
C PHE A 169 -20.77 4.31 12.69
N GLU A 170 -20.23 3.52 11.78
CA GLU A 170 -19.38 3.98 10.67
C GLU A 170 -20.07 3.66 9.35
N VAL A 171 -19.84 4.48 8.33
CA VAL A 171 -20.35 4.33 6.96
C VAL A 171 -19.17 3.99 6.06
N LEU A 172 -19.36 3.04 5.14
CA LEU A 172 -18.36 2.76 4.10
C LEU A 172 -18.40 3.87 3.07
N VAL A 173 -17.25 4.49 2.82
CA VAL A 173 -17.09 5.54 1.82
C VAL A 173 -16.11 5.09 0.76
N ASN A 174 -16.46 5.31 -0.50
CA ASN A 174 -15.56 5.23 -1.64
C ASN A 174 -15.25 6.65 -2.10
N LYS A 175 -14.11 7.19 -1.66
CA LYS A 175 -13.74 8.56 -1.98
C LYS A 175 -13.63 8.75 -3.49
N ASP A 176 -14.26 9.81 -4.01
CA ASP A 176 -14.32 10.17 -5.43
C ASP A 176 -14.90 9.06 -6.34
N ASP A 177 -15.62 8.08 -5.77
CA ASP A 177 -16.07 6.87 -6.46
C ASP A 177 -14.93 6.15 -7.22
N PHE A 178 -13.73 6.17 -6.63
CA PHE A 178 -12.52 5.77 -7.33
C PHE A 178 -12.33 4.25 -7.49
N GLU A 179 -12.68 3.45 -6.48
CA GLU A 179 -12.71 2.00 -6.66
C GLU A 179 -13.98 1.60 -7.41
N ILE A 180 -13.86 0.78 -8.46
CA ILE A 180 -15.02 0.12 -9.05
C ILE A 180 -15.47 -0.99 -8.11
N LEU A 181 -16.72 -0.89 -7.64
CA LEU A 181 -17.33 -1.85 -6.74
C LEU A 181 -18.29 -2.77 -7.50
N GLU A 182 -18.17 -4.06 -7.29
CA GLU A 182 -18.98 -5.08 -7.93
C GLU A 182 -19.64 -6.00 -6.90
N TRP A 183 -20.81 -6.53 -7.24
CA TRP A 183 -21.46 -7.56 -6.46
C TRP A 183 -21.26 -8.91 -7.14
N LYS A 184 -20.61 -9.86 -6.45
CA LYS A 184 -20.40 -11.22 -6.95
C LYS A 184 -21.29 -12.20 -6.22
N GLU A 185 -21.90 -13.12 -6.94
CA GLU A 185 -22.71 -14.18 -6.34
C GLU A 185 -21.86 -15.06 -5.42
N GLY A 186 -22.46 -15.44 -4.30
CA GLY A 186 -21.85 -16.33 -3.32
C GLY A 186 -22.88 -17.29 -2.74
N TYR A 187 -22.37 -18.43 -2.28
CA TYR A 187 -23.16 -19.47 -1.65
C TYR A 187 -22.39 -20.15 -0.54
N GLY A 188 -23.06 -20.44 0.59
CA GLY A 188 -22.51 -21.32 1.62
C GLY A 188 -21.21 -20.81 2.26
N GLY A 189 -21.03 -19.50 2.40
CA GLY A 189 -19.81 -18.89 2.95
C GLY A 189 -18.71 -18.61 1.93
N SER A 190 -18.92 -18.89 0.63
CA SER A 190 -17.96 -18.55 -0.41
C SER A 190 -17.75 -17.03 -0.52
N VAL A 191 -16.48 -16.64 -0.64
CA VAL A 191 -16.00 -15.27 -0.88
C VAL A 191 -14.76 -15.35 -1.78
N THR A 192 -14.36 -14.24 -2.40
CA THR A 192 -13.11 -14.17 -3.16
C THR A 192 -12.06 -13.33 -2.43
N HIS A 193 -10.83 -13.34 -2.93
CA HIS A 193 -9.75 -12.51 -2.38
C HIS A 193 -10.00 -10.99 -2.54
N ASN A 194 -10.94 -10.59 -3.41
CA ASN A 194 -11.29 -9.19 -3.65
C ASN A 194 -12.50 -8.72 -2.84
N SER A 195 -13.11 -9.62 -2.07
CA SER A 195 -14.25 -9.31 -1.23
C SER A 195 -13.89 -8.31 -0.14
N VAL A 196 -14.77 -7.32 0.06
CA VAL A 196 -14.58 -6.24 1.03
C VAL A 196 -14.84 -6.76 2.44
N LYS A 197 -13.76 -6.93 3.20
CA LYS A 197 -13.77 -7.40 4.60
C LYS A 197 -14.11 -6.25 5.56
N ILE A 198 -14.78 -6.56 6.67
CA ILE A 198 -15.19 -5.53 7.66
C ILE A 198 -14.07 -5.23 8.68
N CYS A 199 -13.41 -6.28 9.17
CA CYS A 199 -12.32 -6.25 10.14
C CYS A 199 -11.17 -7.17 9.73
N ALA A 200 -9.94 -6.87 10.17
CA ALA A 200 -8.76 -7.64 9.73
C ALA A 200 -8.81 -9.11 10.17
N ASN A 201 -9.21 -9.35 11.42
CA ASN A 201 -9.08 -10.65 12.09
C ASN A 201 -10.30 -11.58 11.96
N ASN A 202 -11.40 -11.10 11.37
CA ASN A 202 -12.66 -11.84 11.31
C ASN A 202 -13.09 -12.03 9.87
N ASP A 203 -13.38 -13.26 9.44
CA ASP A 203 -13.86 -13.58 8.08
C ASP A 203 -15.34 -13.23 7.90
N ILE A 204 -15.61 -11.93 8.01
CA ILE A 204 -16.91 -11.30 7.85
C ILE A 204 -16.77 -10.24 6.74
N TYR A 205 -17.65 -10.35 5.75
CA TYR A 205 -17.62 -9.57 4.52
C TYR A 205 -18.94 -8.87 4.30
N ILE A 206 -18.90 -7.79 3.53
CA ILE A 206 -20.10 -7.02 3.22
C ILE A 206 -20.93 -7.77 2.18
N GLY A 207 -22.19 -8.01 2.49
CA GLY A 207 -23.09 -8.78 1.64
C GLY A 207 -24.40 -8.06 1.34
N LYS A 208 -25.07 -8.55 0.30
CA LYS A 208 -26.47 -8.24 0.05
C LYS A 208 -27.23 -9.47 -0.44
N ASN A 209 -28.54 -9.40 -0.31
CA ASN A 209 -29.44 -10.21 -1.13
C ASN A 209 -30.58 -9.32 -1.65
N LYS A 210 -31.64 -9.92 -2.19
CA LYS A 210 -32.81 -9.18 -2.70
C LYS A 210 -33.56 -8.37 -1.64
N TYR A 211 -33.32 -8.60 -0.35
CA TYR A 211 -34.01 -7.94 0.77
C TYR A 211 -33.20 -6.81 1.40
N GLY A 212 -31.90 -6.68 1.12
CA GLY A 212 -31.08 -5.57 1.62
C GLY A 212 -29.62 -5.94 1.91
N LEU A 213 -28.94 -5.05 2.62
CA LEU A 213 -27.55 -5.21 3.06
C LEU A 213 -27.44 -5.92 4.41
N GLY A 214 -26.33 -6.63 4.60
CA GLY A 214 -26.01 -7.38 5.80
C GLY A 214 -24.55 -7.82 5.80
N GLU A 215 -24.26 -8.93 6.45
CA GLU A 215 -22.92 -9.48 6.54
C GLU A 215 -22.87 -10.94 6.08
N VAL A 216 -21.81 -11.32 5.36
CA VAL A 216 -21.50 -12.71 5.05
C VAL A 216 -20.47 -13.19 6.05
N LYS A 217 -20.84 -14.19 6.85
CA LYS A 217 -19.96 -14.76 7.86
C LYS A 217 -19.52 -16.16 7.41
N VAL A 218 -18.25 -16.26 7.00
CA VAL A 218 -17.71 -17.49 6.38
C VAL A 218 -17.82 -18.69 7.32
N SER A 219 -17.58 -18.49 8.61
CA SER A 219 -17.67 -19.55 9.62
C SER A 219 -19.10 -20.10 9.82
N GLU A 220 -20.12 -19.29 9.57
CA GLU A 220 -21.54 -19.70 9.62
C GLU A 220 -22.08 -20.15 8.26
N LYS A 221 -21.31 -19.95 7.17
CA LYS A 221 -21.68 -20.30 5.80
C LYS A 221 -22.97 -19.62 5.31
N VAL A 222 -23.29 -18.43 5.84
CA VAL A 222 -24.53 -17.71 5.52
C VAL A 222 -24.31 -16.21 5.38
N PHE A 223 -25.26 -15.58 4.69
CA PHE A 223 -25.52 -14.14 4.76
C PHE A 223 -26.54 -13.86 5.87
N ASN A 224 -26.18 -12.99 6.80
CA ASN A 224 -27.01 -12.53 7.90
C ASN A 224 -27.58 -11.14 7.58
N LEU A 225 -28.92 -11.03 7.61
CA LEU A 225 -29.67 -9.81 7.34
C LEU A 225 -30.35 -9.32 8.64
N PRO A 226 -30.04 -8.10 9.11
CA PRO A 226 -30.74 -7.50 10.24
C PRO A 226 -32.12 -6.99 9.80
N TRP A 227 -33.19 -7.43 10.45
CA TRP A 227 -34.52 -6.87 10.18
C TRP A 227 -35.44 -6.95 11.40
N GLY A 228 -36.01 -5.81 11.81
CA GLY A 228 -37.01 -5.76 12.89
C GLY A 228 -36.51 -6.29 14.24
N GLY A 229 -35.21 -6.26 14.50
CA GLY A 229 -34.57 -6.86 15.69
C GLY A 229 -34.22 -8.35 15.56
N SER A 230 -34.55 -8.96 14.43
CA SER A 230 -34.23 -10.36 14.12
C SER A 230 -33.02 -10.47 13.19
N ARG A 231 -32.35 -11.63 13.27
CA ARG A 231 -31.31 -12.05 12.33
C ARG A 231 -31.89 -13.05 11.35
N TYR A 232 -32.24 -12.59 10.15
CA TYR A 232 -32.57 -13.48 9.04
C TYR A 232 -31.27 -14.03 8.45
N TRP A 233 -31.29 -15.25 7.93
CA TRP A 233 -30.10 -15.85 7.32
C TRP A 233 -30.41 -16.56 6.02
N TYR A 234 -29.46 -16.52 5.09
CA TYR A 234 -29.61 -17.03 3.72
C TYR A 234 -28.34 -17.74 3.25
N SER A 235 -28.50 -18.85 2.55
CA SER A 235 -27.36 -19.58 1.99
C SER A 235 -26.82 -18.97 0.69
N SER A 236 -27.66 -18.22 -0.04
CA SER A 236 -27.30 -17.52 -1.28
C SER A 236 -27.36 -16.00 -1.07
N TYR A 237 -26.37 -15.30 -1.64
CA TYR A 237 -26.16 -13.88 -1.46
C TYR A 237 -25.26 -13.33 -2.56
N MET A 238 -25.01 -12.02 -2.53
CA MET A 238 -23.91 -11.40 -3.25
C MET A 238 -22.93 -10.76 -2.26
N VAL A 239 -21.64 -10.84 -2.54
CA VAL A 239 -20.56 -10.23 -1.76
C VAL A 239 -20.06 -9.00 -2.50
N LEU A 240 -19.79 -7.92 -1.77
CA LEU A 240 -19.19 -6.72 -2.33
C LEU A 240 -17.70 -6.96 -2.60
N GLU A 241 -17.23 -6.61 -3.78
CA GLU A 241 -15.83 -6.73 -4.19
C GLU A 241 -15.31 -5.44 -4.81
N THR A 242 -14.01 -5.21 -4.69
CA THR A 242 -13.29 -4.19 -5.48
C THR A 242 -12.75 -4.82 -6.76
N MET A 243 -13.01 -4.23 -7.91
CA MET A 243 -12.40 -4.65 -9.17
C MET A 243 -10.88 -4.43 -9.13
N ARG A 244 -10.09 -5.45 -9.47
CA ARG A 244 -8.60 -5.40 -9.40
C ARG A 244 -7.89 -5.60 -10.74
N ASP A 245 -8.61 -5.75 -11.84
CA ASP A 245 -8.04 -5.98 -13.18
C ASP A 245 -7.53 -4.67 -13.83
N VAL A 246 -6.72 -3.94 -13.08
CA VAL A 246 -6.14 -2.67 -13.51
C VAL A 246 -5.19 -2.91 -14.68
N LYS A 247 -5.37 -2.13 -15.75
CA LYS A 247 -4.54 -2.15 -16.96
C LYS A 247 -3.36 -1.17 -16.85
N ARG A 248 -3.62 0.05 -16.36
CA ARG A 248 -2.62 1.12 -16.22
C ARG A 248 -3.04 2.16 -15.19
N GLU A 249 -2.04 2.83 -14.61
CA GLU A 249 -2.22 3.97 -13.74
C GLU A 249 -1.39 5.16 -14.25
N HIS A 250 -1.92 6.37 -14.10
CA HIS A 250 -1.26 7.58 -14.58
C HIS A 250 -1.55 8.77 -13.66
N LEU A 251 -0.51 9.40 -13.15
CA LEU A 251 -0.57 10.65 -12.41
C LEU A 251 -0.40 11.82 -13.37
N MET A 252 -1.37 12.73 -13.38
CA MET A 252 -1.33 13.98 -14.13
C MET A 252 -1.71 15.16 -13.22
N ASP A 253 -1.68 16.37 -13.78
CA ASP A 253 -2.02 17.61 -13.07
C ASP A 253 -1.23 17.76 -11.76
N VAL A 254 0.06 17.47 -11.81
CA VAL A 254 0.95 17.54 -10.65
C VAL A 254 1.18 19.01 -10.27
N GLN A 255 0.75 19.37 -9.07
CA GLN A 255 0.89 20.71 -8.52
C GLN A 255 1.80 20.67 -7.30
N TYR A 256 3.00 21.23 -7.44
CA TYR A 256 3.96 21.35 -6.35
C TYR A 256 3.65 22.53 -5.45
N LYS A 257 3.67 22.29 -4.14
CA LYS A 257 3.49 23.32 -3.11
C LYS A 257 4.84 23.94 -2.77
N MET A 258 5.39 24.73 -3.70
CA MET A 258 6.74 25.31 -3.57
C MET A 258 6.93 26.14 -2.29
N ALA A 259 5.89 26.84 -1.83
CA ALA A 259 5.94 27.61 -0.58
C ALA A 259 6.10 26.74 0.69
N ALA A 260 5.72 25.46 0.62
CA ALA A 260 5.86 24.48 1.69
C ALA A 260 7.07 23.54 1.50
N ALA A 261 7.89 23.80 0.48
CA ALA A 261 9.06 23.00 0.18
C ALA A 261 10.16 23.21 1.22
N LYS A 262 10.91 22.14 1.51
CA LYS A 262 12.09 22.19 2.35
C LYS A 262 13.32 21.95 1.49
N SER A 263 14.28 22.86 1.56
CA SER A 263 15.62 22.69 0.98
C SER A 263 16.64 22.58 2.10
N ILE A 264 17.35 21.46 2.13
CA ILE A 264 18.44 21.22 3.09
C ILE A 264 19.74 21.37 2.33
N GLU A 265 20.56 22.33 2.74
CA GLU A 265 21.94 22.46 2.25
C GLU A 265 22.80 21.39 2.91
N ASN A 266 23.45 20.55 2.10
CA ASN A 266 24.39 19.54 2.52
C ASN A 266 25.81 20.07 2.35
N PRO A 267 26.84 19.41 2.92
CA PRO A 267 28.23 19.78 2.67
C PRO A 267 28.53 19.92 1.17
N PRO A 268 29.20 21.01 0.73
CA PRO A 268 29.55 21.23 -0.66
C PRO A 268 30.34 20.06 -1.24
N GLU A 269 30.19 19.83 -2.55
CA GLU A 269 30.86 18.75 -3.27
C GLU A 269 31.91 19.31 -4.22
N VAL A 270 33.16 18.83 -4.09
CA VAL A 270 34.23 19.14 -5.03
C VAL A 270 34.03 18.29 -6.28
N LEU A 271 33.64 18.93 -7.38
CA LEU A 271 33.26 18.28 -8.64
C LEU A 271 34.47 17.94 -9.49
N ASN A 272 35.45 18.84 -9.54
CA ASN A 272 36.68 18.68 -10.30
C ASN A 272 37.83 19.43 -9.59
N ARG A 273 39.05 18.90 -9.65
CA ARG A 273 40.24 19.53 -9.08
C ARG A 273 41.43 19.27 -10.00
N ASN A 274 41.99 20.33 -10.56
CA ASN A 274 43.16 20.26 -11.45
C ASN A 274 44.28 21.17 -10.95
N SER A 275 45.51 20.87 -11.36
CA SER A 275 46.69 21.69 -11.09
C SER A 275 47.27 22.24 -12.38
N ILE A 276 47.72 23.49 -12.36
CA ILE A 276 48.46 24.12 -13.45
C ILE A 276 49.80 24.57 -12.89
N SER A 277 50.84 24.47 -13.70
CA SER A 277 52.22 24.78 -13.33
C SER A 277 52.86 25.66 -14.38
N ASN A 278 53.56 26.70 -13.93
CA ASN A 278 54.42 27.52 -14.76
C ASN A 278 55.87 27.37 -14.30
N GLY A 279 56.67 26.64 -15.08
CA GLY A 279 58.10 26.45 -14.82
C GLY A 279 59.00 27.51 -15.48
N GLN A 280 58.43 28.57 -16.07
CA GLN A 280 59.15 29.65 -16.72
C GLN A 280 59.52 30.76 -15.73
N CYS A 281 60.39 31.67 -16.18
CA CYS A 281 60.87 32.80 -15.38
C CYS A 281 59.97 34.02 -15.36
N GLU A 282 58.92 34.02 -16.17
CA GLU A 282 57.89 35.05 -16.23
C GLU A 282 56.51 34.45 -15.95
N SER A 283 55.57 35.29 -15.51
CA SER A 283 54.18 34.88 -15.33
C SER A 283 53.54 34.50 -16.67
N ALA A 284 52.74 33.44 -16.68
CA ALA A 284 52.03 32.97 -17.86
C ALA A 284 50.51 32.93 -17.61
N THR A 285 49.73 33.33 -18.62
CA THR A 285 48.27 33.22 -18.59
C THR A 285 47.84 31.88 -19.17
N HIS A 286 46.96 31.18 -18.46
CA HIS A 286 46.38 29.90 -18.84
C HIS A 286 44.86 30.01 -18.90
N VAL A 287 44.26 29.45 -19.95
CA VAL A 287 42.81 29.23 -20.04
C VAL A 287 42.52 27.79 -19.65
N VAL A 288 41.66 27.62 -18.66
CA VAL A 288 41.42 26.33 -18.01
C VAL A 288 39.93 26.05 -18.07
N THR A 289 39.55 24.90 -18.61
CA THR A 289 38.17 24.43 -18.59
C THR A 289 38.06 23.26 -17.62
N LEU A 290 37.24 23.42 -16.59
CA LEU A 290 36.87 22.35 -15.66
C LEU A 290 35.48 21.86 -16.04
N SER A 291 35.31 20.54 -16.15
CA SER A 291 33.99 19.95 -16.38
C SER A 291 33.77 18.69 -15.54
N LYS A 292 32.53 18.46 -15.13
CA LYS A 292 32.13 17.26 -14.41
C LYS A 292 30.66 16.95 -14.67
N SER A 293 30.38 15.68 -14.92
CA SER A 293 29.02 15.15 -14.92
C SER A 293 28.63 14.73 -13.51
N VAL A 294 27.50 15.25 -13.03
CA VAL A 294 26.92 15.01 -11.70
C VAL A 294 25.59 14.30 -11.86
N THR A 295 25.38 13.26 -11.07
CA THR A 295 24.12 12.52 -11.03
C THR A 295 23.22 13.07 -9.92
N SER A 296 22.10 13.67 -10.31
CA SER A 296 21.02 14.05 -9.41
C SER A 296 20.04 12.91 -9.20
N THR A 297 19.45 12.80 -8.01
CA THR A 297 18.43 11.78 -7.71
C THR A 297 17.04 12.40 -7.60
N GLN A 298 16.03 11.64 -8.01
CA GLN A 298 14.64 12.08 -8.12
C GLN A 298 13.72 10.93 -7.70
N LYS A 299 12.77 11.21 -6.81
CA LYS A 299 11.78 10.24 -6.34
C LYS A 299 10.45 10.93 -6.06
N TRP A 300 9.36 10.35 -6.55
CA TRP A 300 8.00 10.78 -6.20
C TRP A 300 7.40 9.77 -5.23
N GLU A 301 7.29 10.16 -3.97
CA GLU A 301 6.55 9.39 -2.97
C GLU A 301 5.07 9.74 -3.06
N ILE A 302 4.20 8.73 -3.00
CA ILE A 302 2.74 8.89 -3.12
C ILE A 302 2.09 8.35 -1.85
N ASN A 303 1.19 9.14 -1.26
CA ASN A 303 0.39 8.76 -0.10
C ASN A 303 -0.88 7.98 -0.52
N PHE A 304 -0.73 7.03 -1.45
CA PHE A 304 -1.80 6.21 -2.02
C PHE A 304 -1.22 4.85 -2.47
N ALA A 305 -2.02 3.80 -2.55
CA ALA A 305 -1.58 2.48 -2.96
C ALA A 305 -1.75 2.36 -4.47
N LEU A 306 -0.61 2.32 -5.15
CA LEU A 306 -0.55 1.91 -6.54
C LEU A 306 -0.72 0.40 -6.65
N THR A 307 -1.26 -0.04 -7.78
CA THR A 307 -1.52 -1.45 -8.04
C THR A 307 -0.21 -2.19 -8.31
N VAL A 308 0.07 -3.26 -7.55
CA VAL A 308 1.32 -4.04 -7.69
C VAL A 308 1.35 -4.72 -9.06
N GLY A 309 2.50 -4.66 -9.74
CA GLY A 309 2.69 -5.26 -11.07
C GLY A 309 2.08 -4.45 -12.23
N VAL A 310 1.38 -3.34 -11.94
CA VAL A 310 0.87 -2.41 -12.95
C VAL A 310 1.85 -1.26 -13.14
N GLY A 311 2.23 -1.00 -14.39
CA GLY A 311 3.05 0.16 -14.74
C GLY A 311 2.30 1.45 -14.43
N THR A 312 2.85 2.25 -13.51
CA THR A 312 2.35 3.58 -13.20
C THR A 312 3.21 4.61 -13.92
N THR A 313 2.58 5.66 -14.45
CA THR A 313 3.29 6.79 -15.06
C THR A 313 2.94 8.10 -14.35
N ILE A 314 3.81 9.11 -14.46
CA ILE A 314 3.58 10.46 -13.96
C ILE A 314 3.99 11.46 -15.04
N GLU A 315 3.16 12.46 -15.31
CA GLU A 315 3.49 13.56 -16.22
C GLU A 315 3.69 14.84 -15.41
N THR A 316 4.93 15.32 -15.34
CA THR A 316 5.29 16.48 -14.52
C THR A 316 6.62 17.10 -14.89
N GLY A 317 6.78 18.39 -14.59
CA GLY A 317 8.09 19.04 -14.46
C GLY A 317 8.84 18.55 -13.22
N ILE A 318 10.17 18.68 -13.22
CA ILE A 318 11.04 18.30 -12.10
C ILE A 318 11.42 19.57 -11.32
N PRO A 319 11.17 19.61 -9.99
CA PRO A 319 11.63 20.69 -9.13
C PRO A 319 13.16 20.77 -9.08
N PHE A 320 13.72 21.97 -9.23
CA PHE A 320 15.15 22.23 -9.14
C PHE A 320 15.44 23.56 -8.43
N ILE A 321 16.64 23.73 -7.87
CA ILE A 321 17.05 24.98 -7.23
C ILE A 321 17.83 25.84 -8.23
N ALA A 322 17.36 27.06 -8.42
CA ALA A 322 18.05 28.12 -9.14
C ALA A 322 18.02 29.41 -8.32
N GLN A 323 19.20 30.01 -8.10
CA GLN A 323 19.33 31.31 -7.42
C GLN A 323 18.59 31.36 -6.06
N GLY A 324 18.69 30.29 -5.27
CA GLY A 324 18.03 30.20 -3.97
C GLY A 324 16.51 30.02 -4.00
N LYS A 325 15.89 29.84 -5.17
CA LYS A 325 14.46 29.54 -5.33
C LYS A 325 14.26 28.16 -5.98
N ILE A 326 13.12 27.54 -5.69
CA ILE A 326 12.72 26.29 -6.33
C ILE A 326 11.85 26.63 -7.54
N ASP A 327 12.24 26.12 -8.70
CA ASP A 327 11.54 26.28 -9.99
C ASP A 327 11.32 24.91 -10.66
N LEU A 328 10.63 24.87 -11.79
CA LEU A 328 10.31 23.65 -12.53
C LEU A 328 11.02 23.56 -13.88
N ARG A 329 11.65 22.42 -14.13
CA ARG A 329 12.11 22.07 -15.47
C ARG A 329 10.92 21.70 -16.37
N ALA A 330 11.18 21.60 -17.67
CA ALA A 330 10.20 21.13 -18.65
C ALA A 330 9.52 19.83 -18.21
N SER A 331 8.23 19.70 -18.52
CA SER A 331 7.43 18.53 -18.18
C SER A 331 7.76 17.35 -19.06
N PHE A 332 7.86 16.16 -18.48
CA PHE A 332 7.97 14.91 -19.21
C PHE A 332 7.11 13.83 -18.55
N THR A 333 6.83 12.77 -19.31
CA THR A 333 6.19 11.56 -18.77
C THR A 333 7.24 10.57 -18.28
N TYR A 334 7.15 10.19 -17.02
CA TYR A 334 8.03 9.22 -16.38
C TYR A 334 7.27 7.95 -15.99
N ARG A 335 7.97 6.82 -15.92
CA ARG A 335 7.46 5.61 -15.28
C ARG A 335 7.83 5.65 -13.81
N LEU A 336 6.83 5.44 -12.95
CA LEU A 336 7.02 5.27 -11.52
C LEU A 336 7.19 3.79 -11.21
N ASN A 337 8.33 3.46 -10.63
CA ASN A 337 8.58 2.16 -10.04
C ASN A 337 8.60 2.38 -8.52
N LYS A 338 7.89 1.53 -7.76
CA LYS A 338 7.57 1.73 -6.33
C LYS A 338 8.80 1.96 -5.44
N GLU A 339 9.98 1.50 -5.85
CA GLU A 339 11.23 1.57 -5.10
C GLU A 339 12.33 2.36 -5.81
N ASP A 340 12.10 2.76 -7.05
CA ASP A 340 13.18 3.22 -7.92
C ASP A 340 13.45 4.70 -7.71
N THR A 341 14.70 5.01 -7.40
CA THR A 341 15.19 6.38 -7.36
C THR A 341 15.78 6.68 -8.71
N ARG A 342 15.13 7.57 -9.46
CA ARG A 342 15.64 7.95 -10.78
C ARG A 342 16.88 8.80 -10.61
N SER A 343 17.84 8.55 -11.47
CA SER A 343 19.08 9.32 -11.57
C SER A 343 19.13 10.07 -12.89
N GLU A 344 19.48 11.34 -12.86
CA GLU A 344 19.67 12.16 -14.05
C GLU A 344 21.03 12.85 -13.98
N THR A 345 21.85 12.64 -15.01
CA THR A 345 23.21 13.17 -15.08
C THR A 345 23.23 14.50 -15.82
N THR A 346 23.71 15.55 -15.16
CA THR A 346 23.92 16.88 -15.76
C THR A 346 25.43 17.17 -15.81
N THR A 347 25.92 17.70 -16.93
CA THR A 347 27.32 18.11 -17.06
C THR A 347 27.45 19.61 -16.79
N HIS A 348 28.28 19.94 -15.80
CA HIS A 348 28.67 21.31 -15.49
C HIS A 348 30.05 21.58 -16.11
N SER A 349 30.23 22.76 -16.70
CA SER A 349 31.50 23.19 -17.27
C SER A 349 31.73 24.68 -16.99
N LEU A 350 32.93 25.02 -16.53
CA LEU A 350 33.37 26.39 -16.27
C LEU A 350 34.73 26.62 -16.92
N THR A 351 34.89 27.77 -17.56
CA THR A 351 36.15 28.20 -18.18
C THR A 351 36.66 29.44 -17.45
N LEU A 352 37.91 29.40 -17.00
CA LEU A 352 38.58 30.50 -16.29
C LEU A 352 39.88 30.85 -16.99
N GLU A 353 40.19 32.14 -17.03
CA GLU A 353 41.50 32.66 -17.39
C GLU A 353 42.26 32.99 -16.11
N THR A 354 43.47 32.44 -15.95
CA THR A 354 44.28 32.64 -14.74
C THR A 354 45.74 32.89 -15.07
N THR A 355 46.38 33.76 -14.30
CA THR A 355 47.81 34.06 -14.41
C THR A 355 48.58 33.30 -13.33
N VAL A 356 49.46 32.38 -13.76
CA VAL A 356 50.30 31.58 -12.87
C VAL A 356 51.70 32.24 -12.77
N PRO A 357 52.15 32.64 -11.57
CA PRO A 357 53.47 33.24 -11.39
C PRO A 357 54.61 32.32 -11.85
N ALA A 358 55.75 32.91 -12.19
CA ALA A 358 56.98 32.21 -12.52
C ALA A 358 57.35 31.18 -11.45
N SER A 359 57.73 29.97 -11.84
CA SER A 359 58.13 28.87 -10.94
C SER A 359 57.08 28.47 -9.88
N HIS A 360 55.79 28.67 -10.16
CA HIS A 360 54.69 28.30 -9.27
C HIS A 360 53.72 27.29 -9.90
N SER A 361 53.00 26.57 -9.04
CA SER A 361 51.84 25.78 -9.40
C SER A 361 50.64 26.21 -8.58
N CYS A 362 49.49 26.34 -9.24
CA CYS A 362 48.22 26.65 -8.63
C CYS A 362 47.27 25.45 -8.78
N VAL A 363 46.38 25.28 -7.82
CA VAL A 363 45.30 24.30 -7.92
C VAL A 363 44.00 25.06 -8.17
N ILE A 364 43.22 24.60 -9.13
CA ILE A 364 41.87 25.10 -9.36
C ILE A 364 40.89 23.99 -8.99
N LYS A 365 39.88 24.36 -8.19
CA LYS A 365 38.78 23.50 -7.76
C LYS A 365 37.49 24.00 -8.37
N MET A 366 36.66 23.09 -8.83
CA MET A 366 35.26 23.33 -9.15
C MET A 366 34.42 22.71 -8.04
N GLU A 367 33.63 23.52 -7.36
CA GLU A 367 32.80 23.12 -6.21
C GLU A 367 31.34 23.48 -6.50
N GLY A 368 30.41 22.66 -6.03
CA GLY A 368 28.97 22.92 -6.15
C GLY A 368 28.27 22.71 -4.82
N LYS A 369 27.22 23.50 -4.57
CA LYS A 369 26.38 23.34 -3.39
C LYS A 369 25.41 22.19 -3.59
N LYS A 370 25.41 21.26 -2.63
CA LYS A 370 24.58 20.07 -2.68
C LYS A 370 23.31 20.27 -1.87
N TYR A 371 22.16 20.07 -2.48
CA TYR A 371 20.86 20.26 -1.84
C TYR A 371 20.02 19.01 -1.85
N SER A 372 19.34 18.76 -0.74
CA SER A 372 18.24 17.80 -0.64
C SER A 372 16.93 18.58 -0.62
N LEU A 373 16.03 18.25 -1.54
CA LEU A 373 14.71 18.84 -1.67
C LEU A 373 13.62 17.89 -1.21
N ASP A 374 12.70 18.39 -0.39
CA ASP A 374 11.41 17.78 -0.10
C ASP A 374 10.29 18.75 -0.53
N VAL A 375 9.56 18.42 -1.59
CA VAL A 375 8.51 19.28 -2.17
C VAL A 375 7.17 18.55 -2.13
N PRO A 376 6.24 18.94 -1.24
CA PRO A 376 4.89 18.38 -1.22
C PRO A 376 4.15 18.67 -2.54
N TYR A 377 3.33 17.75 -3.02
CA TYR A 377 2.50 17.94 -4.21
C TYR A 377 1.11 17.31 -4.08
N THR A 378 0.20 17.78 -4.93
CA THR A 378 -1.09 17.11 -5.24
C THR A 378 -1.09 16.68 -6.69
N ALA A 379 -1.77 15.58 -7.02
CA ALA A 379 -1.90 15.09 -8.39
C ALA A 379 -3.25 14.40 -8.61
N ARG A 380 -3.68 14.29 -9.87
CA ARG A 380 -4.81 13.47 -10.29
C ARG A 380 -4.32 12.08 -10.68
N LEU A 381 -4.75 11.06 -9.96
CA LEU A 381 -4.50 9.65 -10.30
C LEU A 381 -5.63 9.15 -11.20
N LYS A 382 -5.29 8.77 -12.44
CA LYS A 382 -6.12 7.99 -13.34
C LYS A 382 -5.87 6.50 -13.15
N ARG A 383 -6.93 5.71 -13.00
CA ARG A 383 -6.86 4.24 -13.12
C ARG A 383 -7.67 3.80 -14.32
N THR A 384 -7.09 2.98 -15.19
CA THR A 384 -7.80 2.36 -16.33
C THR A 384 -7.83 0.86 -16.13
N TYR A 385 -9.01 0.26 -16.22
CA TYR A 385 -9.24 -1.17 -16.04
C TYR A 385 -9.22 -1.91 -17.39
N ARG A 386 -9.12 -3.24 -17.38
CA ARG A 386 -9.07 -4.04 -18.61
C ARG A 386 -10.38 -4.02 -19.39
N ASN A 387 -11.50 -3.84 -18.70
CA ASN A 387 -12.82 -3.62 -19.30
C ASN A 387 -12.95 -2.27 -20.05
N GLY A 388 -11.96 -1.37 -19.92
CA GLY A 388 -11.94 -0.05 -20.56
C GLY A 388 -12.43 1.10 -19.67
N GLU A 389 -13.01 0.80 -18.51
CA GLU A 389 -13.48 1.80 -17.56
C GLU A 389 -12.32 2.59 -16.95
N THR A 390 -12.57 3.86 -16.60
CA THR A 390 -11.57 4.73 -16.00
C THR A 390 -12.12 5.51 -14.82
N THR A 391 -11.41 5.48 -13.71
CA THR A 391 -11.71 6.23 -12.50
C THR A 391 -10.60 7.21 -12.16
N TRP A 392 -10.93 8.20 -11.34
CA TRP A 392 -10.03 9.30 -10.99
C TRP A 392 -10.14 9.68 -9.52
N THR A 393 -9.01 10.00 -8.90
CA THR A 393 -8.98 10.57 -7.55
C THR A 393 -7.86 11.58 -7.41
N THR A 394 -7.93 12.42 -6.39
CA THR A 394 -6.85 13.33 -6.02
C THR A 394 -5.96 12.68 -4.96
N VAL A 395 -4.68 12.53 -5.28
CA VAL A 395 -3.64 12.00 -4.38
C VAL A 395 -2.70 13.10 -3.92
N THR A 396 -2.05 12.86 -2.78
CA THR A 396 -0.97 13.70 -2.28
C THR A 396 0.33 12.91 -2.26
N GLY A 397 1.45 13.63 -2.28
CA GLY A 397 2.76 13.01 -2.20
C GLY A 397 3.85 14.02 -1.90
N THR A 398 5.08 13.52 -1.86
CA THR A 398 6.28 14.34 -1.66
C THR A 398 7.29 13.96 -2.73
N PHE A 399 7.74 14.95 -3.50
CA PHE A 399 8.91 14.81 -4.34
C PHE A 399 10.16 14.94 -3.47
N LYS A 400 11.08 14.00 -3.63
CA LYS A 400 12.40 14.02 -3.01
C LYS A 400 13.46 14.08 -4.10
N GLY A 401 14.42 14.98 -3.95
CA GLY A 401 15.54 15.02 -4.88
C GLY A 401 16.83 15.47 -4.24
N VAL A 402 17.95 14.92 -4.71
CA VAL A 402 19.29 15.42 -4.36
C VAL A 402 19.91 16.00 -5.62
N GLN A 403 20.34 17.25 -5.57
CA GLN A 403 20.90 17.97 -6.72
C GLN A 403 22.10 18.82 -6.32
N ILE A 404 22.89 19.19 -7.31
CA ILE A 404 23.98 20.16 -7.17
C ILE A 404 23.61 21.42 -7.94
N SER A 405 23.74 22.57 -7.29
CA SER A 405 23.51 23.89 -7.87
C SER A 405 24.63 24.84 -7.47
N GLU A 406 24.60 26.07 -7.96
CA GLU A 406 25.57 27.13 -7.62
C GLU A 406 27.02 26.66 -7.77
N VAL A 407 27.34 26.11 -8.95
CA VAL A 407 28.68 25.63 -9.27
C VAL A 407 29.61 26.82 -9.47
N GLN A 408 30.71 26.84 -8.73
CA GLN A 408 31.77 27.85 -8.82
C GLN A 408 33.13 27.19 -9.00
N ALA A 409 34.10 27.97 -9.44
CA ALA A 409 35.48 27.53 -9.54
C ALA A 409 36.41 28.53 -8.86
N ASP A 410 37.25 28.01 -7.97
CA ASP A 410 38.14 28.77 -7.11
C ASP A 410 39.58 28.31 -7.29
N MET A 411 40.51 29.26 -7.28
CA MET A 411 41.95 28.98 -7.33
C MET A 411 42.56 29.02 -5.93
N GLU A 412 43.15 27.90 -5.50
CA GLU A 412 43.94 27.85 -4.28
C GLU A 412 45.23 28.67 -4.42
N ARG A 413 45.78 29.12 -3.28
CA ARG A 413 47.05 29.84 -3.25
C ARG A 413 48.15 29.02 -3.92
N CYS A 414 48.78 29.60 -4.94
CA CYS A 414 49.85 28.97 -5.68
C CYS A 414 51.06 28.70 -4.80
N ARG A 415 51.73 27.58 -5.03
CA ARG A 415 52.92 27.14 -4.30
C ARG A 415 54.10 27.10 -5.25
N ARG A 416 55.30 27.40 -4.74
CA ARG A 416 56.53 27.23 -5.54
C ARG A 416 56.67 25.78 -5.94
N LEU A 417 57.05 25.57 -7.21
CA LEU A 417 57.41 24.27 -7.71
C LEU A 417 58.75 23.82 -7.09
N PRO A 418 58.87 22.55 -6.66
CA PRO A 418 60.16 22.00 -6.26
C PRO A 418 61.04 21.80 -7.49
N ASN A 419 62.36 22.01 -7.35
CA ASN A 419 63.38 21.71 -8.37
C ASN A 419 63.25 22.50 -9.70
N VAL A 420 62.74 23.74 -9.67
CA VAL A 420 62.78 24.62 -10.85
C VAL A 420 64.20 25.15 -11.06
N ARG A 421 64.64 25.23 -12.32
CA ARG A 421 65.92 25.87 -12.65
C ARG A 421 65.91 27.32 -12.17
N PRO A 422 67.03 27.85 -11.66
CA PRO A 422 67.12 29.25 -11.31
C PRO A 422 66.75 30.11 -12.52
N CYS A 423 65.86 31.04 -12.27
CA CYS A 423 65.79 32.30 -12.96
C CYS A 423 66.76 33.23 -12.20
#